data_AF-A0A2U9QF59-F1
#
_entry.id   AF-A0A2U9QF59-F1
#
_cell.length_a   1.000
_cell.length_b   1.000
_cell.length_c   1.000
_cell.angle_alpha   90.00
_cell.angle_beta   90.00
_cell.angle_gamma   90.00
#
_symmetry.space_group_name_H-M   'P 1'
#
loop_
_entity.id
_entity.type
_entity.pdbx_description
1 polymer ?
#
loop_
_entity_poly.entity_id
_entity_poly.type
_entity_poly.pdbx_seq_one_letter_code
_entity_poly.pdbx_strand_id
1 'polypeptide(L)'
;QEIIRLKDEILKWKDAKPQIQTKEVVNEVLQYREDPKTKEEIETLKRKLAEEQRKRLDLERERYSFEEKIRVKKIDLSQVREKVVQQEVVKMQEDPLLKSECENFTQKINDEVRQRDLLKDELLRLQRQKADLELQLEEIERERRMRRDAELEIQRLRVRLNELEIKDKETREKVTVKQKVVLQQDPQQEKEHSILRLQVEEERHKRVLLEKEYNALLQQQETLEKIEVREKVVRTEKVQVEKDPEAELEIERLKKSLEEETRRRQELDQELSNITSRLTEMEFTNTKSSKELDYIRDESSRLQQENQRLQNEIRKLQAEIQITSKETKQITESIPLDNSRNLEIRLSSLQNELSDLRRITSEKDEEIEKLQKSLSAVRVKREQRESHLRRSIVVIDPTTGKEMRPEEAYKLGLIDWKMFVNLQSQEC
;
A
#
# COMPACT_ATOMS: atom_id res chain seq x y z
N GLN A 1 -9.46 90.93 -40.37
CA GLN A 1 -9.39 91.07 -41.84
C GLN A 1 -9.46 89.71 -42.59
N GLU A 2 -9.96 88.62 -41.98
CA GLU A 2 -9.86 87.27 -42.58
C GLU A 2 -11.17 86.73 -43.16
N ILE A 3 -12.32 87.25 -42.72
CA ILE A 3 -13.66 86.75 -43.09
C ILE A 3 -14.07 87.11 -44.54
N ILE A 4 -13.48 88.14 -45.15
CA ILE A 4 -13.87 88.60 -46.49
C ILE A 4 -13.29 87.68 -47.58
N ARG A 5 -12.09 87.11 -47.40
CA ARG A 5 -11.42 86.30 -48.45
C ARG A 5 -12.11 84.96 -48.71
N LEU A 6 -12.67 84.34 -47.68
CA LEU A 6 -13.33 83.03 -47.81
C LEU A 6 -14.64 83.09 -48.61
N LYS A 7 -15.27 84.27 -48.73
CA LYS A 7 -16.49 84.42 -49.52
C LYS A 7 -16.24 84.41 -51.03
N ASP A 8 -15.09 84.89 -51.49
CA ASP A 8 -14.81 85.01 -52.93
C ASP A 8 -14.41 83.67 -53.59
N GLU A 9 -13.77 82.76 -52.85
CA GLU A 9 -13.34 81.46 -53.39
C GLU A 9 -14.51 80.51 -53.66
N ILE A 10 -15.57 80.57 -52.86
CA ILE A 10 -16.76 79.73 -53.05
C ILE A 10 -17.46 80.08 -54.37
N LEU A 11 -17.41 81.35 -54.80
CA LEU A 11 -18.06 81.78 -56.04
C LEU A 11 -17.42 81.14 -57.29
N LYS A 12 -16.10 80.92 -57.29
CA LYS A 12 -15.37 80.42 -58.47
C LYS A 12 -15.66 78.95 -58.81
N TRP A 13 -15.94 78.12 -57.81
CA TRP A 13 -16.16 76.69 -58.03
C TRP A 13 -17.57 76.37 -58.53
N LYS A 14 -18.51 77.32 -58.44
CA LYS A 14 -19.88 77.07 -58.85
C LYS A 14 -20.09 77.11 -60.37
N ASP A 15 -19.16 77.71 -61.12
CA ASP A 15 -19.47 78.25 -62.44
C ASP A 15 -18.87 77.53 -63.65
N ALA A 16 -18.30 76.33 -63.56
CA ALA A 16 -17.88 75.68 -64.82
C ALA A 16 -17.90 74.15 -64.86
N LYS A 17 -18.61 73.63 -65.88
CA LYS A 17 -18.47 72.27 -66.41
C LYS A 17 -18.37 72.24 -67.95
N PRO A 18 -17.77 71.18 -68.54
CA PRO A 18 -17.31 71.12 -69.93
C PRO A 18 -18.04 70.05 -70.79
N GLN A 19 -17.64 69.88 -72.05
CA GLN A 19 -18.22 68.95 -73.05
C GLN A 19 -17.23 67.92 -73.62
N ILE A 20 -17.78 66.81 -74.18
CA ILE A 20 -17.11 65.58 -74.68
C ILE A 20 -17.65 65.19 -76.08
N GLN A 21 -16.83 64.49 -76.89
CA GLN A 21 -17.11 63.87 -78.20
C GLN A 21 -17.21 62.32 -78.12
N THR A 22 -17.81 61.67 -79.14
CA THR A 22 -17.97 60.20 -79.26
C THR A 22 -17.49 59.62 -80.60
N LYS A 23 -17.13 58.32 -80.60
CA LYS A 23 -16.90 57.43 -81.76
C LYS A 23 -17.43 56.02 -81.46
N GLU A 24 -17.98 55.36 -82.48
CA GLU A 24 -18.72 54.07 -82.41
C GLU A 24 -17.86 52.82 -82.70
N VAL A 25 -18.39 51.68 -82.23
CA VAL A 25 -17.81 50.32 -82.18
C VAL A 25 -18.73 49.36 -82.97
N VAL A 26 -18.17 48.35 -83.65
CA VAL A 26 -18.93 47.29 -84.35
C VAL A 26 -18.95 46.01 -83.52
N ASN A 27 -20.13 45.42 -83.39
CA ASN A 27 -20.42 44.19 -82.63
C ASN A 27 -20.47 42.95 -83.55
N GLU A 28 -19.64 41.95 -83.28
CA GLU A 28 -19.86 40.57 -83.70
C GLU A 28 -20.51 39.79 -82.56
N VAL A 29 -21.71 39.24 -82.79
CA VAL A 29 -22.47 38.47 -81.80
C VAL A 29 -22.31 36.98 -82.09
N LEU A 30 -21.45 36.29 -81.33
CA LEU A 30 -21.34 34.83 -81.29
C LEU A 30 -22.52 34.25 -80.48
N GLN A 31 -23.42 33.50 -81.13
CA GLN A 31 -24.50 32.77 -80.44
C GLN A 31 -24.02 31.35 -80.07
N TYR A 32 -23.76 31.12 -78.78
CA TYR A 32 -23.48 29.80 -78.23
C TYR A 32 -24.79 28.99 -78.05
N ARG A 33 -24.90 27.82 -78.68
CA ARG A 33 -25.91 26.80 -78.31
C ARG A 33 -25.34 25.98 -77.15
N GLU A 34 -25.96 26.10 -75.98
CA GLU A 34 -25.62 25.33 -74.79
C GLU A 34 -26.11 23.87 -74.93
N ASP A 35 -25.23 22.90 -74.74
CA ASP A 35 -25.56 21.46 -74.79
C ASP A 35 -26.59 21.07 -73.70
N PRO A 36 -27.61 20.23 -74.01
CA PRO A 36 -28.64 19.86 -73.04
C PRO A 36 -28.08 19.08 -71.83
N LYS A 37 -27.02 18.30 -72.02
CA LYS A 37 -26.36 17.56 -70.92
C LYS A 37 -25.63 18.49 -69.95
N THR A 38 -24.99 19.55 -70.44
CA THR A 38 -24.34 20.54 -69.56
C THR A 38 -25.39 21.37 -68.82
N LYS A 39 -26.57 21.62 -69.40
CA LYS A 39 -27.71 22.21 -68.67
C LYS A 39 -28.20 21.34 -67.52
N GLU A 40 -28.41 20.05 -67.76
CA GLU A 40 -28.81 19.10 -66.71
C GLU A 40 -27.75 18.99 -65.61
N GLU A 41 -26.47 18.94 -65.97
CA GLU A 41 -25.37 18.95 -65.00
C GLU A 41 -25.34 20.27 -64.19
N ILE A 42 -25.51 21.42 -64.85
CA ILE A 42 -25.60 22.71 -64.16
C ILE A 42 -26.82 22.75 -63.24
N GLU A 43 -27.97 22.21 -63.64
CA GLU A 43 -29.16 22.14 -62.78
C GLU A 43 -28.96 21.22 -61.58
N THR A 44 -28.32 20.06 -61.76
CA THR A 44 -27.99 19.16 -60.63
C THR A 44 -26.96 19.79 -59.70
N LEU A 45 -25.96 20.50 -60.24
CA LEU A 45 -24.98 21.25 -59.44
C LEU A 45 -25.64 22.42 -58.71
N LYS A 46 -26.56 23.15 -59.34
CA LYS A 46 -27.36 24.20 -58.68
C LYS A 46 -28.20 23.62 -57.55
N ARG A 47 -28.80 22.44 -57.75
CA ARG A 47 -29.58 21.74 -56.71
C ARG A 47 -28.70 21.30 -55.54
N LYS A 48 -27.55 20.68 -55.82
CA LYS A 48 -26.54 20.32 -54.80
C LYS A 48 -26.01 21.54 -54.06
N LEU A 49 -25.74 22.63 -54.77
CA LEU A 49 -25.30 23.89 -54.16
C LEU A 49 -26.38 24.47 -53.25
N ALA A 50 -27.65 24.44 -53.66
CA ALA A 50 -28.77 24.89 -52.83
C ALA A 50 -28.96 24.00 -51.59
N GLU A 51 -28.78 22.68 -51.72
CA GLU A 51 -28.80 21.74 -50.59
C GLU A 51 -27.66 22.00 -49.61
N GLU A 52 -26.43 22.22 -50.09
CA GLU A 52 -25.28 22.55 -49.23
C GLU A 52 -25.42 23.93 -48.59
N GLN A 53 -25.96 24.93 -49.32
CA GLN A 53 -26.30 26.23 -48.74
C GLN A 53 -27.36 26.11 -47.64
N ARG A 54 -28.37 25.25 -47.83
CA ARG A 54 -29.37 24.97 -46.80
C ARG A 54 -28.76 24.29 -45.58
N LYS A 55 -27.94 23.26 -45.75
CA LYS A 55 -27.23 22.60 -44.65
C LYS A 55 -26.32 23.57 -43.89
N ARG A 56 -25.62 24.47 -44.61
CA ARG A 56 -24.79 25.51 -44.00
C ARG A 56 -25.63 26.44 -43.12
N LEU A 57 -26.79 26.89 -43.62
CA LEU A 57 -27.71 27.74 -42.85
C LEU A 57 -28.29 27.02 -41.63
N ASP A 58 -28.63 25.74 -41.76
CA ASP A 58 -29.14 24.93 -40.64
C ASP A 58 -28.05 24.74 -39.57
N LEU A 59 -26.80 24.45 -39.97
CA LEU A 59 -25.66 24.39 -39.05
C LEU A 59 -25.35 25.74 -38.39
N GLU A 60 -25.45 26.85 -39.13
CA GLU A 60 -25.29 28.21 -38.57
C GLU A 60 -26.37 28.51 -37.52
N ARG A 61 -27.62 28.10 -37.77
CA ARG A 61 -28.73 28.22 -36.79
C ARG A 61 -28.49 27.37 -35.55
N GLU A 62 -28.07 26.12 -35.72
CA GLU A 62 -27.74 25.24 -34.60
C GLU A 62 -26.60 25.80 -33.76
N ARG A 63 -25.52 26.28 -34.42
CA ARG A 63 -24.39 26.94 -33.76
C ARG A 63 -24.85 28.14 -32.93
N TYR A 64 -25.70 29.00 -33.50
CA TYR A 64 -26.27 30.14 -32.78
C TYR A 64 -27.12 29.69 -31.58
N SER A 65 -27.91 28.62 -31.72
CA SER A 65 -28.71 28.07 -30.62
C SER A 65 -27.84 27.52 -29.48
N PHE A 66 -26.68 26.91 -29.81
CA PHE A 66 -25.73 26.41 -28.81
C PHE A 66 -24.95 27.55 -28.17
N GLU A 67 -24.52 28.55 -28.94
CA GLU A 67 -23.90 29.77 -28.42
C GLU A 67 -24.84 30.50 -27.45
N GLU A 68 -26.12 30.61 -27.78
CA GLU A 68 -27.13 31.22 -26.91
C GLU A 68 -27.34 30.39 -25.63
N LYS A 69 -27.42 29.05 -25.73
CA LYS A 69 -27.48 28.18 -24.55
C LYS A 69 -26.24 28.31 -23.67
N ILE A 70 -25.05 28.46 -24.25
CA ILE A 70 -23.81 28.69 -23.50
C ILE A 70 -23.83 30.08 -22.86
N ARG A 71 -24.35 31.10 -23.55
CA ARG A 71 -24.50 32.46 -23.02
C ARG A 71 -25.47 32.49 -21.85
N VAL A 72 -26.63 31.87 -21.97
CA VAL A 72 -27.61 31.71 -20.89
C VAL A 72 -26.99 30.94 -19.73
N LYS A 73 -26.32 29.80 -19.97
CA LYS A 73 -25.62 29.07 -18.90
C LYS A 73 -24.53 29.91 -18.22
N LYS A 74 -23.78 30.73 -18.96
CA LYS A 74 -22.80 31.66 -18.38
C LYS A 74 -23.49 32.73 -17.54
N ILE A 75 -24.62 33.25 -18.00
CA ILE A 75 -25.44 34.21 -17.27
C ILE A 75 -26.00 33.55 -16.01
N ASP A 76 -26.57 32.34 -16.08
CA ASP A 76 -27.06 31.58 -14.92
C ASP A 76 -25.95 31.31 -13.91
N LEU A 77 -24.76 30.88 -14.38
CA LEU A 77 -23.58 30.70 -13.53
C LEU A 77 -23.12 32.00 -12.87
N SER A 78 -23.37 33.15 -13.50
CA SER A 78 -23.05 34.47 -12.95
C SER A 78 -24.18 35.07 -12.08
N GLN A 79 -25.45 34.77 -12.37
CA GLN A 79 -26.65 35.26 -11.67
C GLN A 79 -26.97 34.45 -10.41
N VAL A 80 -26.41 33.25 -10.25
CA VAL A 80 -26.45 32.48 -8.97
C VAL A 80 -25.53 33.09 -7.89
N ARG A 81 -24.96 34.28 -8.12
CA ARG A 81 -24.22 35.07 -7.12
C ARG A 81 -24.83 36.45 -6.86
N GLU A 82 -26.13 36.54 -6.60
CA GLU A 82 -26.65 37.56 -5.67
C GLU A 82 -28.09 37.27 -5.29
N LYS A 83 -28.27 36.49 -4.23
CA LYS A 83 -29.50 36.53 -3.45
C LYS A 83 -29.06 36.65 -2.00
N VAL A 84 -29.25 37.84 -1.44
CA VAL A 84 -29.18 38.06 0.01
C VAL A 84 -30.31 37.23 0.62
N VAL A 85 -29.98 35.99 0.92
CA VAL A 85 -30.68 35.11 1.83
C VAL A 85 -29.75 35.02 3.03
N GLN A 86 -30.28 35.13 4.24
CA GLN A 86 -29.59 34.61 5.42
C GLN A 86 -29.43 33.11 5.19
N GLN A 87 -28.38 32.75 4.47
CA GLN A 87 -28.07 31.39 4.08
C GLN A 87 -26.91 31.02 4.97
N GLU A 88 -27.17 30.12 5.90
CA GLU A 88 -26.15 29.33 6.58
C GLU A 88 -25.31 28.64 5.50
N VAL A 89 -24.28 29.34 5.02
CA VAL A 89 -23.34 28.79 4.07
C VAL A 89 -22.46 27.87 4.89
N VAL A 90 -22.84 26.59 4.98
CA VAL A 90 -21.90 25.54 5.35
C VAL A 90 -20.91 25.45 4.20
N LYS A 91 -19.92 26.36 4.21
CA LYS A 91 -18.63 26.10 3.61
C LYS A 91 -18.23 24.74 4.17
N MET A 92 -17.96 23.77 3.31
CA MET A 92 -17.19 22.63 3.75
C MET A 92 -15.83 23.21 4.15
N GLN A 93 -15.71 23.55 5.43
CA GLN A 93 -14.44 23.80 6.07
C GLN A 93 -13.74 22.47 5.96
N GLU A 94 -12.82 22.35 4.99
CA GLU A 94 -11.74 21.39 5.14
C GLU A 94 -11.14 21.69 6.50
N ASP A 95 -11.37 20.77 7.43
CA ASP A 95 -11.11 20.97 8.84
C ASP A 95 -9.68 21.54 8.97
N PRO A 96 -9.49 22.76 9.49
CA PRO A 96 -8.16 23.37 9.57
C PRO A 96 -7.19 22.47 10.34
N LEU A 97 -7.71 21.62 11.23
CA LEU A 97 -6.97 20.55 11.89
C LEU A 97 -6.41 19.55 10.88
N LEU A 98 -7.23 19.03 9.96
CA LEU A 98 -6.79 18.05 8.95
C LEU A 98 -5.70 18.61 8.03
N LYS A 99 -5.78 19.89 7.65
CA LYS A 99 -4.71 20.54 6.87
C LYS A 99 -3.41 20.63 7.65
N SER A 100 -3.49 21.06 8.91
CA SER A 100 -2.33 21.14 9.79
C SER A 100 -1.71 19.76 10.03
N GLU A 101 -2.53 18.70 10.11
CA GLU A 101 -2.06 17.33 10.21
C GLU A 101 -1.34 16.87 8.94
N CYS A 102 -1.89 17.12 7.75
CA CYS A 102 -1.23 16.81 6.49
C CYS A 102 0.12 17.55 6.34
N GLU A 103 0.18 18.82 6.72
CA GLU A 103 1.42 19.60 6.73
C GLU A 103 2.43 19.04 7.73
N ASN A 104 1.99 18.68 8.94
CA ASN A 104 2.82 18.04 9.96
C ASN A 104 3.34 16.68 9.51
N PHE A 105 2.52 15.85 8.86
CA PHE A 105 2.97 14.57 8.30
C PHE A 105 3.97 14.78 7.18
N THR A 106 3.77 15.77 6.33
CA THR A 106 4.73 16.12 5.27
C THR A 106 6.07 16.55 5.84
N GLN A 107 6.07 17.37 6.90
CA GLN A 107 7.29 17.76 7.60
C GLN A 107 8.00 16.56 8.22
N LYS A 108 7.27 15.69 8.95
CA LYS A 108 7.82 14.46 9.53
C LYS A 108 8.43 13.55 8.45
N ILE A 109 7.74 13.34 7.34
CA ILE A 109 8.26 12.53 6.21
C ILE A 109 9.56 13.15 5.67
N ASN A 110 9.62 14.47 5.51
CA ASN A 110 10.82 15.13 5.03
C ASN A 110 11.99 15.02 6.02
N ASP A 111 11.73 15.09 7.32
CA ASP A 111 12.75 14.93 8.35
C ASP A 111 13.25 13.48 8.42
N GLU A 112 12.36 12.49 8.32
CA GLU A 112 12.71 11.08 8.20
C GLU A 112 13.56 10.80 6.95
N VAL A 113 13.23 11.43 5.81
CA VAL A 113 14.02 11.32 4.58
C VAL A 113 15.43 11.89 4.78
N ARG A 114 15.56 13.06 5.44
CA ARG A 114 16.86 13.65 5.76
C ARG A 114 17.68 12.77 6.71
N GLN A 115 17.05 12.23 7.76
CA GLN A 115 17.72 11.34 8.71
C GLN A 115 18.21 10.06 8.01
N ARG A 116 17.37 9.47 7.16
CA ARG A 116 17.76 8.31 6.34
C ARG A 116 18.97 8.63 5.47
N ASP A 117 19.02 9.81 4.85
CA ASP A 117 20.12 10.18 3.96
C ASP A 117 21.41 10.45 4.74
N LEU A 118 21.33 11.07 5.93
CA LEU A 118 22.48 11.19 6.84
C LEU A 118 23.02 9.83 7.29
N LEU A 119 22.14 8.89 7.68
CA LEU A 119 22.53 7.54 8.08
C LEU A 119 23.17 6.77 6.92
N LYS A 120 22.73 6.99 5.67
CA LYS A 120 23.38 6.41 4.49
C LYS A 120 24.78 6.96 4.29
N ASP A 121 24.98 8.26 4.47
CA ASP A 121 26.30 8.88 4.35
C ASP A 121 27.26 8.38 5.45
N GLU A 122 26.76 8.25 6.69
CA GLU A 122 27.51 7.65 7.80
C GLU A 122 27.88 6.19 7.53
N LEU A 123 26.94 5.39 6.99
CA LEU A 123 27.20 4.01 6.60
C LEU A 123 28.31 3.92 5.53
N LEU A 124 28.26 4.78 4.51
CA LEU A 124 29.29 4.83 3.48
C LEU A 124 30.66 5.23 4.06
N ARG A 125 30.69 6.16 5.02
CA ARG A 125 31.91 6.56 5.71
C ARG A 125 32.49 5.42 6.55
N LEU A 126 31.65 4.73 7.33
CA LEU A 126 32.07 3.58 8.14
C LEU A 126 32.55 2.41 7.27
N GLN A 127 31.92 2.16 6.13
CA GLN A 127 32.36 1.15 5.18
C GLN A 127 33.76 1.45 4.63
N ARG A 128 34.07 2.72 4.32
CA ARG A 128 35.43 3.11 3.89
C ARG A 128 36.44 2.92 5.01
N GLN A 129 36.13 3.37 6.23
CA GLN A 129 37.01 3.20 7.38
C GLN A 129 37.28 1.72 7.69
N LYS A 130 36.26 0.86 7.56
CA LYS A 130 36.41 -0.58 7.70
C LYS A 130 37.38 -1.14 6.66
N ALA A 131 37.24 -0.77 5.39
CA ALA A 131 38.13 -1.23 4.32
C ALA A 131 39.59 -0.77 4.56
N ASP A 132 39.79 0.46 5.04
CA ASP A 132 41.13 0.97 5.37
C ASP A 132 41.76 0.18 6.53
N LEU A 133 40.99 -0.13 7.58
CA LEU A 133 41.45 -0.94 8.71
C LEU A 133 41.74 -2.39 8.32
N GLU A 134 40.93 -2.98 7.43
CA GLU A 134 41.18 -4.33 6.89
C GLU A 134 42.52 -4.37 6.13
N LEU A 135 42.82 -3.35 5.32
CA LEU A 135 44.11 -3.24 4.63
C LEU A 135 45.29 -3.11 5.61
N GLN A 136 45.15 -2.29 6.66
CA GLN A 136 46.18 -2.15 7.70
C GLN A 136 46.42 -3.46 8.45
N LEU A 137 45.36 -4.21 8.76
CA LEU A 137 45.49 -5.52 9.39
C LEU A 137 46.21 -6.51 8.49
N GLU A 138 45.88 -6.54 7.19
CA GLU A 138 46.59 -7.39 6.23
C GLU A 138 48.09 -7.04 6.14
N GLU A 139 48.45 -5.75 6.16
CA GLU A 139 49.85 -5.30 6.17
C GLU A 139 50.58 -5.78 7.43
N ILE A 140 49.98 -5.62 8.60
CA ILE A 140 50.55 -6.11 9.87
C ILE A 140 50.71 -7.63 9.84
N GLU A 141 49.74 -8.36 9.28
CA GLU A 141 49.85 -9.82 9.13
C GLU A 141 50.93 -10.25 8.14
N ARG A 142 51.13 -9.49 7.06
CA ARG A 142 52.26 -9.68 6.13
C ARG A 142 53.58 -9.45 6.85
N GLU A 143 53.73 -8.37 7.61
CA GLU A 143 54.95 -8.14 8.40
C GLU A 143 55.20 -9.25 9.43
N ARG A 144 54.16 -9.69 10.16
CA ARG A 144 54.27 -10.80 11.13
C ARG A 144 54.67 -12.11 10.46
N ARG A 145 54.26 -12.36 9.21
CA ARG A 145 54.75 -13.50 8.42
C ARG A 145 56.23 -13.35 8.10
N MET A 146 56.64 -12.21 7.54
CA MET A 146 58.04 -11.94 7.21
C MET A 146 58.96 -12.03 8.44
N ARG A 147 58.53 -11.52 9.61
CA ARG A 147 59.29 -11.64 10.87
C ARG A 147 59.46 -13.09 11.30
N ARG A 148 58.40 -13.90 11.23
CA ARG A 148 58.47 -15.34 11.54
C ARG A 148 59.42 -16.08 10.61
N ASP A 149 59.37 -15.78 9.30
CA ASP A 149 60.26 -16.41 8.33
C ASP A 149 61.73 -16.02 8.57
N ALA A 150 61.99 -14.75 8.89
CA ALA A 150 63.32 -14.28 9.28
C ALA A 150 63.82 -14.92 10.59
N GLU A 151 62.94 -15.09 11.60
CA GLU A 151 63.27 -15.78 12.84
C GLU A 151 63.65 -17.26 12.60
N LEU A 152 62.92 -17.95 11.73
CA LEU A 152 63.24 -19.32 11.33
C LEU A 152 64.60 -19.39 10.61
N GLU A 153 64.90 -18.42 9.75
CA GLU A 153 66.20 -18.37 9.07
C GLU A 153 67.34 -18.08 10.05
N ILE A 154 67.14 -17.18 11.02
CA ILE A 154 68.10 -16.94 12.11
C ILE A 154 68.35 -18.24 12.90
N GLN A 155 67.31 -19.02 13.21
CA GLN A 155 67.47 -20.30 13.89
C GLN A 155 68.30 -21.29 13.06
N ARG A 156 68.05 -21.39 11.76
CA ARG A 156 68.84 -22.23 10.85
C ARG A 156 70.31 -21.81 10.81
N LEU A 157 70.58 -20.51 10.67
CA LEU A 157 71.94 -19.97 10.66
C LEU A 157 72.65 -20.19 12.00
N ARG A 158 71.95 -20.08 13.13
CA ARG A 158 72.51 -20.40 14.45
C ARG A 158 72.92 -21.86 14.58
N VAL A 159 72.08 -22.80 14.13
CA VAL A 159 72.43 -24.23 14.10
C VAL A 159 73.67 -24.45 13.24
N ARG A 160 73.70 -23.83 12.05
CA ARG A 160 74.84 -23.95 11.14
C ARG A 160 76.14 -23.37 11.72
N LEU A 161 76.06 -22.25 12.42
CA LEU A 161 77.21 -21.64 13.09
C LEU A 161 77.75 -22.58 14.18
N ASN A 162 76.87 -23.14 15.02
CA ASN A 162 77.27 -24.10 16.05
C ASN A 162 77.96 -25.33 15.46
N GLU A 163 77.47 -25.87 14.33
CA GLU A 163 78.15 -26.99 13.64
C GLU A 163 79.57 -26.61 13.18
N LEU A 164 79.75 -25.40 12.66
CA LEU A 164 81.06 -24.92 12.21
C LEU A 164 82.01 -24.69 13.39
N GLU A 165 81.52 -24.14 14.51
CA GLU A 165 82.32 -23.97 15.73
C GLU A 165 82.77 -25.31 16.32
N ILE A 166 81.91 -26.33 16.34
CA ILE A 166 82.28 -27.67 16.78
C ILE A 166 83.37 -28.24 15.88
N LYS A 167 83.22 -28.11 14.55
CA LYS A 167 84.24 -28.54 13.59
C LYS A 167 85.57 -27.81 13.79
N ASP A 168 85.56 -26.50 14.07
CA ASP A 168 86.78 -25.73 14.35
C ASP A 168 87.45 -26.14 15.67
N LYS A 169 86.67 -26.50 16.70
CA LYS A 169 87.23 -27.05 17.94
C LYS A 169 87.87 -28.42 17.72
N GLU A 170 87.21 -29.31 16.97
CA GLU A 170 87.75 -30.63 16.63
C GLU A 170 89.01 -30.55 15.78
N THR A 171 89.11 -29.60 14.85
CA THR A 171 90.34 -29.40 14.06
C THR A 171 91.47 -28.84 14.92
N ARG A 172 91.18 -27.95 15.87
CA ARG A 172 92.17 -27.42 16.83
C ARG A 172 92.68 -28.47 17.81
N GLU A 173 91.82 -29.33 18.34
CA GLU A 173 92.21 -30.41 19.28
C GLU A 173 93.02 -31.52 18.58
N LYS A 174 92.86 -31.73 17.28
CA LYS A 174 93.64 -32.72 16.51
C LYS A 174 95.09 -32.30 16.22
N VAL A 175 95.47 -31.04 16.43
CA VAL A 175 96.81 -30.51 16.08
C VAL A 175 97.80 -30.54 17.26
N THR A 176 97.38 -30.91 18.47
CA THR A 176 98.25 -30.91 19.66
C THR A 176 98.57 -32.32 20.20
N VAL A 177 99.23 -33.17 19.40
CA VAL A 177 99.85 -34.42 19.92
C VAL A 177 101.24 -34.67 19.33
N LYS A 178 102.25 -34.44 20.19
CA LYS A 178 103.62 -35.00 20.26
C LYS A 178 104.48 -35.09 18.98
N GLN A 179 105.58 -34.32 18.97
CA GLN A 179 106.91 -34.91 18.70
C GLN A 179 108.05 -34.06 19.26
N LYS A 180 108.78 -34.61 20.25
CA LYS A 180 110.14 -34.19 20.57
C LYS A 180 111.05 -34.91 19.56
N VAL A 181 111.37 -34.23 18.47
CA VAL A 181 112.41 -34.66 17.52
C VAL A 181 113.51 -33.62 17.57
N VAL A 182 114.71 -34.08 17.91
CA VAL A 182 115.92 -33.29 17.70
C VAL A 182 116.14 -33.27 16.19
N LEU A 183 115.67 -32.21 15.54
CA LEU A 183 115.97 -31.91 14.14
C LEU A 183 117.25 -31.07 14.11
N GLN A 184 118.26 -31.58 13.41
CA GLN A 184 119.28 -30.71 12.84
C GLN A 184 118.56 -29.78 11.85
N GLN A 185 118.70 -28.48 12.06
CA GLN A 185 117.96 -27.48 11.30
C GLN A 185 118.44 -27.44 9.86
N ASP A 186 117.50 -27.49 8.94
CA ASP A 186 117.70 -27.27 7.51
C ASP A 186 118.15 -25.81 7.29
N PRO A 187 119.22 -25.52 6.50
CA PRO A 187 119.67 -24.16 6.21
C PRO A 187 118.59 -23.24 5.61
N GLN A 188 117.55 -23.78 4.98
CA GLN A 188 116.40 -22.99 4.53
C GLN A 188 115.47 -22.61 5.69
N GLN A 189 115.32 -23.50 6.67
CA GLN A 189 114.49 -23.28 7.86
C GLN A 189 115.14 -22.27 8.82
N GLU A 190 116.47 -22.22 8.91
CA GLU A 190 117.18 -21.16 9.64
C GLU A 190 116.96 -19.77 9.01
N LYS A 191 116.91 -19.70 7.67
CA LYS A 191 116.62 -18.42 6.97
C LYS A 191 115.20 -17.97 7.23
N GLU A 192 114.22 -18.86 7.12
CA GLU A 192 112.83 -18.54 7.46
C GLU A 192 112.67 -18.17 8.93
N HIS A 193 113.32 -18.89 9.84
CA HIS A 193 113.33 -18.57 11.26
C HIS A 193 113.97 -17.20 11.52
N SER A 194 115.05 -16.86 10.82
CA SER A 194 115.71 -15.55 10.92
C SER A 194 114.80 -14.42 10.42
N ILE A 195 114.11 -14.62 9.28
CA ILE A 195 113.15 -13.64 8.72
C ILE A 195 111.94 -13.47 9.62
N LEU A 196 111.34 -14.57 10.09
CA LEU A 196 110.20 -14.53 11.02
C LEU A 196 110.61 -13.91 12.35
N ARG A 197 111.82 -14.17 12.85
CA ARG A 197 112.33 -13.52 14.05
C ARG A 197 112.50 -12.02 13.85
N LEU A 198 113.02 -11.59 12.72
CA LEU A 198 113.13 -10.17 12.38
C LEU A 198 111.73 -9.52 12.31
N GLN A 199 110.78 -10.16 11.65
CA GLN A 199 109.39 -9.68 11.58
C GLN A 199 108.73 -9.60 12.97
N VAL A 200 108.98 -10.57 13.84
CA VAL A 200 108.50 -10.53 15.24
C VAL A 200 109.17 -9.41 16.02
N GLU A 201 110.46 -9.16 15.82
CA GLU A 201 111.19 -8.06 16.46
C GLU A 201 110.70 -6.69 15.95
N GLU A 202 110.39 -6.57 14.65
CA GLU A 202 109.75 -5.39 14.04
C GLU A 202 108.34 -5.15 14.58
N GLU A 203 107.49 -6.17 14.65
CA GLU A 203 106.15 -6.06 15.24
C GLU A 203 106.20 -5.74 16.73
N ARG A 204 107.20 -6.27 17.47
CA ARG A 204 107.46 -5.86 18.86
C ARG A 204 107.87 -4.39 18.94
N HIS A 205 108.71 -3.90 18.03
CA HIS A 205 109.08 -2.48 17.99
C HIS A 205 107.87 -1.60 17.67
N LYS A 206 107.04 -1.97 16.69
CA LYS A 206 105.79 -1.26 16.37
C LYS A 206 104.82 -1.26 17.56
N ARG A 207 104.67 -2.39 18.26
CA ARG A 207 103.86 -2.48 19.49
C ARG A 207 104.36 -1.53 20.58
N VAL A 208 105.67 -1.48 20.81
CA VAL A 208 106.26 -0.57 21.80
C VAL A 208 106.07 0.90 21.40
N LEU A 209 106.15 1.23 20.11
CA LEU A 209 105.87 2.58 19.62
C LEU A 209 104.40 2.96 19.83
N LEU A 210 103.47 2.09 19.46
CA LEU A 210 102.03 2.28 19.69
C LEU A 210 101.69 2.35 21.19
N GLU A 211 102.33 1.55 22.04
CA GLU A 211 102.19 1.64 23.49
C GLU A 211 102.69 3.00 24.02
N LYS A 212 103.79 3.53 23.48
CA LYS A 212 104.26 4.88 23.84
C LYS A 212 103.31 5.97 23.37
N GLU A 213 102.79 5.88 22.15
CA GLU A 213 101.78 6.81 21.61
C GLU A 213 100.48 6.74 22.42
N TYR A 214 100.01 5.53 22.73
CA TYR A 214 98.85 5.31 23.60
C TYR A 214 99.05 5.92 24.98
N ASN A 215 100.21 5.69 25.61
CA ASN A 215 100.51 6.28 26.91
C ASN A 215 100.63 7.81 26.85
N ALA A 216 101.15 8.38 25.75
CA ALA A 216 101.19 9.82 25.54
C ALA A 216 99.78 10.40 25.36
N LEU A 217 98.90 9.71 24.62
CA LEU A 217 97.49 10.07 24.47
C LEU A 217 96.73 9.94 25.80
N LEU A 218 97.01 8.90 26.58
CA LEU A 218 96.43 8.72 27.91
C LEU A 218 96.88 9.82 28.86
N GLN A 219 98.17 10.21 28.83
CA GLN A 219 98.67 11.36 29.57
C GLN A 219 98.05 12.67 29.08
N GLN A 220 97.85 12.83 27.76
CA GLN A 220 97.15 13.99 27.21
C GLN A 220 95.70 14.03 27.65
N GLN A 221 94.97 12.91 27.60
CA GLN A 221 93.62 12.78 28.14
C GLN A 221 93.61 13.13 29.63
N GLU A 222 94.49 12.55 30.44
CA GLU A 222 94.62 12.88 31.86
C GLU A 222 94.94 14.37 32.07
N THR A 223 95.77 14.99 31.22
CA THR A 223 96.06 16.41 31.32
C THR A 223 94.87 17.27 30.91
N LEU A 224 94.10 16.89 29.89
CA LEU A 224 92.89 17.59 29.46
C LEU A 224 91.79 17.47 30.52
N GLU A 225 91.57 16.27 31.07
CA GLU A 225 90.72 16.04 32.24
C GLU A 225 91.18 16.87 33.46
N LYS A 226 92.49 17.00 33.68
CA LYS A 226 93.05 17.82 34.78
C LYS A 226 93.04 19.33 34.48
N ILE A 227 93.00 19.74 33.21
CA ILE A 227 92.95 21.15 32.77
C ILE A 227 91.50 21.65 32.74
N GLU A 228 90.52 20.78 32.46
CA GLU A 228 89.09 21.10 32.62
C GLU A 228 88.69 21.37 34.08
N VAL A 229 89.54 21.00 35.07
CA VAL A 229 89.28 21.21 36.51
C VAL A 229 90.35 22.08 37.19
N ARG A 230 90.79 23.15 36.53
CA ARG A 230 91.57 24.22 37.18
C ARG A 230 90.98 25.61 36.97
N GLU A 231 89.78 25.83 37.53
CA GLU A 231 89.47 27.13 38.13
C GLU A 231 89.78 27.08 39.63
N LYS A 232 90.43 28.14 40.11
CA LYS A 232 91.13 28.18 41.39
C LYS A 232 90.19 28.29 42.59
N VAL A 233 90.30 27.31 43.50
CA VAL A 233 90.57 27.49 44.95
C VAL A 233 89.41 28.03 45.82
N VAL A 234 88.79 27.17 46.63
CA VAL A 234 88.82 27.11 48.12
C VAL A 234 87.60 26.30 48.65
N ARG A 235 87.89 25.24 49.43
CA ARG A 235 87.06 24.55 50.46
C ARG A 235 85.81 23.75 50.03
N THR A 236 85.98 22.43 50.07
CA THR A 236 85.06 21.40 50.60
C THR A 236 83.56 21.69 50.53
N GLU A 237 82.90 21.31 49.45
CA GLU A 237 81.50 20.88 49.51
C GLU A 237 81.14 19.95 48.36
N LYS A 238 80.17 19.07 48.61
CA LYS A 238 79.74 17.94 47.80
C LYS A 238 79.59 18.32 46.31
N VAL A 239 80.38 17.69 45.43
CA VAL A 239 80.15 17.77 43.98
C VAL A 239 78.91 16.93 43.65
N GLN A 240 77.75 17.58 43.64
CA GLN A 240 76.59 17.07 42.90
C GLN A 240 76.93 17.19 41.43
N VAL A 241 76.84 16.06 40.73
CA VAL A 241 76.84 16.01 39.27
C VAL A 241 75.57 16.75 38.83
N GLU A 242 75.71 18.00 38.40
CA GLU A 242 74.60 18.74 37.79
C GLU A 242 74.26 18.04 36.48
N LYS A 243 73.08 17.40 36.48
CA LYS A 243 72.49 16.90 35.26
C LYS A 243 72.07 18.09 34.41
N ASP A 244 72.29 17.97 33.11
CA ASP A 244 71.92 19.00 32.15
C ASP A 244 70.44 19.37 32.31
N PRO A 245 70.10 20.58 32.77
CA PRO A 245 68.73 20.94 33.12
C PRO A 245 67.81 20.92 31.90
N GLU A 246 68.35 21.18 30.71
CA GLU A 246 67.62 21.10 29.45
C GLU A 246 67.24 19.65 29.09
N ALA A 247 68.13 18.69 29.35
CA ALA A 247 67.87 17.27 29.10
C ALA A 247 66.82 16.71 30.07
N GLU A 248 66.86 17.10 31.35
CA GLU A 248 65.81 16.69 32.31
C GLU A 248 64.44 17.27 31.95
N LEU A 249 64.38 18.54 31.54
CA LEU A 249 63.14 19.18 31.10
C LEU A 249 62.58 18.51 29.84
N GLU A 250 63.42 18.12 28.89
CA GLU A 250 62.96 17.46 27.68
C GLU A 250 62.48 16.03 27.95
N ILE A 251 63.17 15.29 28.82
CA ILE A 251 62.71 13.97 29.29
C ILE A 251 61.36 14.09 30.00
N GLU A 252 61.16 15.12 30.82
CA GLU A 252 59.90 15.34 31.52
C GLU A 252 58.75 15.73 30.56
N ARG A 253 59.04 16.53 29.52
CA ARG A 253 58.07 16.82 28.44
C ARG A 253 57.69 15.56 27.68
N LEU A 254 58.66 14.77 27.25
CA LEU A 254 58.41 13.52 26.53
C LEU A 254 57.62 12.52 27.37
N LYS A 255 57.88 12.43 28.68
CA LYS A 255 57.08 11.62 29.60
C LYS A 255 55.64 12.10 29.70
N LYS A 256 55.40 13.41 29.84
CA LYS A 256 54.04 13.98 29.86
C LYS A 256 53.30 13.70 28.55
N SER A 257 53.96 13.90 27.40
CA SER A 257 53.38 13.58 26.09
C SER A 257 53.06 12.09 25.95
N LEU A 258 53.92 11.20 26.44
CA LEU A 258 53.65 9.75 26.45
C LEU A 258 52.49 9.37 27.37
N GLU A 259 52.39 9.98 28.55
CA GLU A 259 51.27 9.77 29.47
C GLU A 259 49.94 10.28 28.89
N GLU A 260 49.94 11.42 28.22
CA GLU A 260 48.74 11.92 27.52
C GLU A 260 48.33 11.00 26.37
N GLU A 261 49.29 10.54 25.57
CA GLU A 261 48.99 9.67 24.42
C GLU A 261 48.54 8.27 24.87
N THR A 262 49.08 7.75 25.97
CA THR A 262 48.59 6.49 26.56
C THR A 262 47.17 6.62 27.12
N ARG A 263 46.81 7.76 27.71
CA ARG A 263 45.43 8.04 28.13
C ARG A 263 44.48 8.13 26.93
N ARG A 264 44.85 8.90 25.88
CA ARG A 264 44.06 8.98 24.64
C ARG A 264 43.85 7.62 23.99
N ARG A 265 44.90 6.79 23.96
CA ARG A 265 44.80 5.43 23.44
C ARG A 265 43.79 4.59 24.25
N GLN A 266 43.80 4.70 25.58
CA GLN A 266 42.83 3.99 26.43
C GLN A 266 41.39 4.48 26.21
N GLU A 267 41.18 5.78 26.04
CA GLU A 267 39.88 6.36 25.72
C GLU A 267 39.36 5.83 24.38
N LEU A 268 40.20 5.83 23.34
CA LEU A 268 39.87 5.26 22.03
C LEU A 268 39.60 3.75 22.10
N ASP A 269 40.38 2.98 22.86
CA ASP A 269 40.16 1.55 23.07
C ASP A 269 38.78 1.30 23.74
N GLN A 270 38.39 2.15 24.69
CA GLN A 270 37.07 2.11 25.34
C GLN A 270 35.94 2.46 24.37
N GLU A 271 36.12 3.50 23.54
CA GLU A 271 35.16 3.88 22.51
C GLU A 271 34.99 2.79 21.46
N LEU A 272 36.08 2.18 20.99
CA LEU A 272 36.06 1.05 20.08
C LEU A 272 35.31 -0.14 20.69
N SER A 273 35.52 -0.44 21.97
CA SER A 273 34.77 -1.49 22.66
C SER A 273 33.27 -1.20 22.69
N ASN A 274 32.88 0.04 23.01
CA ASN A 274 31.48 0.47 23.03
C ASN A 274 30.81 0.46 21.64
N ILE A 275 31.54 0.87 20.60
CA ILE A 275 31.04 0.82 19.23
C ILE A 275 30.90 -0.64 18.79
N THR A 276 31.86 -1.50 19.13
CA THR A 276 31.82 -2.92 18.79
C THR A 276 30.64 -3.61 19.46
N SER A 277 30.37 -3.35 20.74
CA SER A 277 29.19 -3.92 21.42
C SER A 277 27.89 -3.46 20.78
N ARG A 278 27.74 -2.15 20.51
CA ARG A 278 26.57 -1.60 19.81
C ARG A 278 26.38 -2.18 18.41
N LEU A 279 27.48 -2.42 17.68
CA LEU A 279 27.42 -3.07 16.38
C LEU A 279 26.89 -4.49 16.51
N THR A 280 27.39 -5.28 17.46
CA THR A 280 26.92 -6.66 17.68
C THR A 280 25.44 -6.71 18.09
N GLU A 281 24.97 -5.77 18.91
CA GLU A 281 23.55 -5.64 19.26
C GLU A 281 22.70 -5.26 18.03
N MET A 282 23.18 -4.32 17.21
CA MET A 282 22.50 -3.93 15.98
C MET A 282 22.44 -5.10 14.99
N GLU A 283 23.53 -5.85 14.80
CA GLU A 283 23.56 -7.06 13.97
C GLU A 283 22.56 -8.10 14.48
N PHE A 284 22.51 -8.33 15.79
CA PHE A 284 21.53 -9.25 16.39
C PHE A 284 20.09 -8.79 16.13
N THR A 285 19.77 -7.52 16.39
CA THR A 285 18.41 -6.99 16.14
C THR A 285 18.05 -7.07 14.65
N ASN A 286 18.99 -6.76 13.75
CA ASN A 286 18.78 -6.86 12.31
C ASN A 286 18.50 -8.31 11.87
N THR A 287 19.26 -9.28 12.38
CA THR A 287 18.97 -10.71 12.08
C THR A 287 17.61 -11.15 12.60
N LYS A 288 17.17 -10.65 13.76
CA LYS A 288 15.85 -10.91 14.31
C LYS A 288 14.75 -10.30 13.42
N SER A 289 14.88 -9.01 13.08
CA SER A 289 13.92 -8.32 12.21
C SER A 289 13.87 -8.92 10.80
N SER A 290 14.99 -9.39 10.25
CA SER A 290 15.01 -10.10 8.97
C SER A 290 14.15 -11.37 9.02
N LYS A 291 14.26 -12.17 10.09
CA LYS A 291 13.43 -13.37 10.27
C LYS A 291 11.94 -13.04 10.41
N GLU A 292 11.62 -11.95 11.11
CA GLU A 292 10.24 -11.47 11.22
C GLU A 292 9.68 -11.02 9.86
N LEU A 293 10.49 -10.34 9.04
CA LEU A 293 10.11 -9.97 7.67
C LEU A 293 9.88 -11.19 6.78
N ASP A 294 10.72 -12.22 6.87
CA ASP A 294 10.54 -13.45 6.12
C ASP A 294 9.25 -14.18 6.54
N TYR A 295 8.95 -14.23 7.85
CA TYR A 295 7.67 -14.75 8.33
C TYR A 295 6.47 -13.99 7.77
N ILE A 296 6.52 -12.65 7.75
CA ILE A 296 5.46 -11.81 7.17
C ILE A 296 5.30 -12.06 5.66
N ARG A 297 6.40 -12.25 4.92
CA ARG A 297 6.36 -12.57 3.49
C ARG A 297 5.73 -13.93 3.23
N ASP A 298 6.07 -14.93 4.02
CA ASP A 298 5.50 -16.28 3.92
C ASP A 298 4.00 -16.25 4.22
N GLU A 299 3.57 -15.57 5.29
CA GLU A 299 2.16 -15.45 5.65
C GLU A 299 1.38 -14.63 4.61
N SER A 300 1.96 -13.55 4.07
CA SER A 300 1.37 -12.79 2.97
C SER A 300 1.19 -13.66 1.72
N SER A 301 2.17 -14.50 1.39
CA SER A 301 2.11 -15.41 0.25
C SER A 301 1.01 -16.47 0.44
N ARG A 302 0.88 -16.98 1.67
CA ARG A 302 -0.18 -17.92 2.03
C ARG A 302 -1.57 -17.29 1.91
N LEU A 303 -1.77 -16.10 2.48
CA LEU A 303 -3.03 -15.36 2.38
C LEU A 303 -3.36 -15.04 0.93
N GLN A 304 -2.37 -14.69 0.10
CA GLN A 304 -2.58 -14.46 -1.33
C GLN A 304 -3.08 -15.71 -2.06
N GLN A 305 -2.52 -16.90 -1.76
CA GLN A 305 -3.01 -18.16 -2.31
C GLN A 305 -4.44 -18.47 -1.87
N GLU A 306 -4.78 -18.23 -0.60
CA GLU A 306 -6.14 -18.42 -0.09
C GLU A 306 -7.13 -17.46 -0.75
N ASN A 307 -6.74 -16.20 -0.93
CA ASN A 307 -7.54 -15.21 -1.64
C ASN A 307 -7.82 -15.65 -3.08
N GLN A 308 -6.82 -16.18 -3.78
CA GLN A 308 -7.01 -16.74 -5.12
C GLN A 308 -7.96 -17.95 -5.13
N ARG A 309 -7.88 -18.82 -4.13
CA ARG A 309 -8.81 -19.97 -3.98
C ARG A 309 -10.24 -19.49 -3.78
N LEU A 310 -10.46 -18.54 -2.86
CA LEU A 310 -11.78 -17.96 -2.60
C LEU A 310 -12.34 -17.22 -3.82
N GLN A 311 -11.50 -16.48 -4.56
CA GLN A 311 -11.93 -15.85 -5.81
C GLN A 311 -12.38 -16.87 -6.86
N ASN A 312 -11.68 -18.00 -6.97
CA ASN A 312 -12.08 -19.08 -7.87
C ASN A 312 -13.39 -19.74 -7.42
N GLU A 313 -13.61 -19.89 -6.11
CA GLU A 313 -14.85 -20.40 -5.54
C GLU A 313 -16.03 -19.46 -5.79
N ILE A 314 -15.84 -18.15 -5.61
CA ILE A 314 -16.84 -17.13 -5.96
C ILE A 314 -17.22 -17.24 -7.44
N ARG A 315 -16.25 -17.37 -8.35
CA ARG A 315 -16.53 -17.54 -9.78
C ARG A 315 -17.32 -18.81 -10.08
N LYS A 316 -17.01 -19.93 -9.39
CA LYS A 316 -17.77 -21.18 -9.53
C LYS A 316 -19.21 -21.01 -9.07
N LEU A 317 -19.43 -20.46 -7.87
CA LEU A 317 -20.77 -20.20 -7.33
C LEU A 317 -21.57 -19.24 -8.23
N GLN A 318 -20.93 -18.20 -8.77
CA GLN A 318 -21.57 -17.30 -9.74
C GLN A 318 -22.01 -18.03 -11.01
N ALA A 319 -21.18 -18.95 -11.53
CA ALA A 319 -21.55 -19.77 -12.69
C ALA A 319 -22.71 -20.72 -12.36
N GLU A 320 -22.69 -21.35 -11.18
CA GLU A 320 -23.79 -22.21 -10.71
C GLU A 320 -25.10 -21.44 -10.54
N ILE A 321 -25.06 -20.24 -9.95
CA ILE A 321 -26.23 -19.34 -9.86
C ILE A 321 -26.72 -18.97 -11.27
N GLN A 322 -25.81 -18.70 -12.21
CA GLN A 322 -26.21 -18.36 -13.57
C GLN A 322 -26.87 -19.54 -14.30
N ILE A 323 -26.35 -20.77 -14.12
CA ILE A 323 -26.91 -21.99 -14.69
C ILE A 323 -28.30 -22.24 -14.10
N THR A 324 -28.42 -22.28 -12.77
CA THR A 324 -29.71 -22.49 -12.09
C THR A 324 -30.72 -21.38 -12.41
N SER A 325 -30.28 -20.14 -12.58
CA SER A 325 -31.14 -19.03 -13.04
C SER A 325 -31.63 -19.23 -14.48
N LYS A 326 -30.79 -19.74 -15.38
CA LYS A 326 -31.20 -20.06 -16.76
C LYS A 326 -32.15 -21.25 -16.79
N GLU A 327 -31.88 -22.29 -16.02
CA GLU A 327 -32.74 -23.47 -15.92
C GLU A 327 -34.11 -23.11 -15.34
N THR A 328 -34.17 -22.33 -14.26
CA THR A 328 -35.44 -21.85 -13.68
C THR A 328 -36.22 -20.96 -14.64
N LYS A 329 -35.55 -20.08 -15.40
CA LYS A 329 -36.19 -19.31 -16.48
C LYS A 329 -36.73 -20.21 -17.58
N GLN A 330 -35.95 -21.18 -18.06
CA GLN A 330 -36.40 -22.14 -19.07
C GLN A 330 -37.59 -22.96 -18.58
N ILE A 331 -37.58 -23.44 -17.32
CA ILE A 331 -38.73 -24.10 -16.71
C ILE A 331 -39.93 -23.15 -16.69
N THR A 332 -39.75 -21.90 -16.27
CA THR A 332 -40.84 -20.91 -16.21
C THR A 332 -41.42 -20.58 -17.60
N GLU A 333 -40.56 -20.44 -18.61
CA GLU A 333 -40.95 -20.16 -20.00
C GLU A 333 -41.56 -21.40 -20.68
N SER A 334 -41.16 -22.60 -20.27
CA SER A 334 -41.69 -23.87 -20.78
C SER A 334 -42.96 -24.33 -20.07
N ILE A 335 -43.35 -23.74 -18.94
CA ILE A 335 -44.71 -23.88 -18.39
C ILE A 335 -45.64 -23.20 -19.40
N PRO A 336 -46.44 -23.95 -20.17
CA PRO A 336 -47.22 -23.35 -21.24
C PRO A 336 -48.31 -22.47 -20.62
N LEU A 337 -48.55 -21.30 -21.23
CA LEU A 337 -49.70 -20.42 -21.00
C LEU A 337 -51.06 -21.15 -21.08
N ASP A 338 -51.07 -22.40 -21.55
CA ASP A 338 -52.19 -23.33 -21.48
C ASP A 338 -52.72 -23.54 -20.07
N ASN A 339 -51.90 -23.38 -19.01
CA ASN A 339 -52.43 -23.41 -17.65
C ASN A 339 -53.42 -22.26 -17.39
N SER A 340 -53.21 -21.07 -17.95
CA SER A 340 -54.16 -19.96 -17.81
C SER A 340 -55.48 -20.27 -18.52
N ARG A 341 -55.41 -20.79 -19.75
CA ARG A 341 -56.59 -21.15 -20.54
C ARG A 341 -57.34 -22.35 -19.93
N ASN A 342 -56.62 -23.35 -19.42
CA ASN A 342 -57.21 -24.48 -18.72
C ASN A 342 -57.84 -24.09 -17.38
N LEU A 343 -57.21 -23.17 -16.63
CA LEU A 343 -57.79 -22.61 -15.41
C LEU A 343 -59.05 -21.79 -15.73
N GLU A 344 -59.05 -21.04 -16.83
CA GLU A 344 -60.20 -20.25 -17.28
C GLU A 344 -61.37 -21.14 -17.74
N ILE A 345 -61.09 -22.22 -18.49
CA ILE A 345 -62.08 -23.24 -18.86
C ILE A 345 -62.65 -23.91 -17.61
N ARG A 346 -61.79 -24.27 -16.64
CA ARG A 346 -62.23 -24.90 -15.39
C ARG A 346 -63.07 -23.96 -14.53
N LEU A 347 -62.70 -22.68 -14.46
CA LEU A 347 -63.50 -21.65 -13.78
C LEU A 347 -64.87 -21.51 -14.44
N SER A 348 -64.93 -21.45 -15.77
CA SER A 348 -66.20 -21.38 -16.50
C SER A 348 -67.08 -22.61 -16.28
N SER A 349 -66.50 -23.82 -16.25
CA SER A 349 -67.23 -25.06 -15.95
C SER A 349 -67.83 -25.03 -14.54
N LEU A 350 -67.02 -24.70 -13.53
CA LEU A 350 -67.47 -24.61 -12.14
C LEU A 350 -68.54 -23.53 -11.95
N GLN A 351 -68.46 -22.43 -12.70
CA GLN A 351 -69.45 -21.35 -12.65
C GLN A 351 -70.79 -21.79 -13.26
N ASN A 352 -70.77 -22.57 -14.34
CA ASN A 352 -71.97 -23.18 -14.92
C ASN A 352 -72.59 -24.19 -13.96
N GLU A 353 -71.80 -25.09 -13.38
CA GLU A 353 -72.27 -26.06 -12.37
C GLU A 353 -72.92 -25.38 -11.16
N LEU A 354 -72.32 -24.30 -10.66
CA LEU A 354 -72.91 -23.48 -9.59
C LEU A 354 -74.25 -22.86 -10.00
N SER A 355 -74.39 -22.43 -11.24
CA SER A 355 -75.65 -21.86 -11.74
C SER A 355 -76.75 -22.93 -11.85
N ASP A 356 -76.41 -24.13 -12.31
CA ASP A 356 -77.34 -25.25 -12.39
C ASP A 356 -77.77 -25.72 -10.99
N LEU A 357 -76.83 -25.81 -10.05
CA LEU A 357 -77.14 -26.13 -8.65
C LEU A 357 -78.09 -25.10 -8.04
N ARG A 358 -77.87 -23.80 -8.28
CA ARG A 358 -78.78 -22.74 -7.82
C ARG A 358 -80.17 -22.86 -8.44
N ARG A 359 -80.27 -23.21 -9.72
CA ARG A 359 -81.55 -23.47 -10.38
C ARG A 359 -82.27 -24.64 -9.70
N ILE A 360 -81.57 -25.76 -9.49
CA ILE A 360 -82.13 -26.94 -8.81
C ILE A 360 -82.60 -26.59 -7.39
N THR A 361 -81.83 -25.81 -6.64
CA THR A 361 -82.25 -25.35 -5.31
C THR A 361 -83.55 -24.57 -5.37
N SER A 362 -83.67 -23.61 -6.31
CA SER A 362 -84.90 -22.84 -6.50
C SER A 362 -86.10 -23.73 -6.86
N GLU A 363 -85.93 -24.69 -7.77
CA GLU A 363 -86.98 -25.63 -8.15
C GLU A 363 -87.43 -26.50 -6.96
N LYS A 364 -86.48 -26.92 -6.12
CA LYS A 364 -86.76 -27.69 -4.91
C LYS A 364 -87.46 -26.85 -3.84
N ASP A 365 -87.11 -25.58 -3.70
CA ASP A 365 -87.79 -24.66 -2.79
C ASP A 365 -89.25 -24.45 -3.21
N GLU A 366 -89.52 -24.30 -4.50
CA GLU A 366 -90.90 -24.24 -5.03
C GLU A 366 -91.68 -25.53 -4.78
N GLU A 367 -91.04 -26.69 -4.95
CA GLU A 367 -91.65 -28.00 -4.67
C GLU A 367 -91.99 -28.15 -3.19
N ILE A 368 -91.08 -27.73 -2.30
CA ILE A 368 -91.32 -27.68 -0.85
C ILE A 368 -92.50 -26.77 -0.53
N GLU A 369 -92.58 -25.59 -1.14
CA GLU A 369 -93.69 -24.65 -0.92
C GLU A 369 -95.04 -25.26 -1.36
N LYS A 370 -95.08 -25.93 -2.51
CA LYS A 370 -96.28 -26.65 -3.00
C LYS A 370 -96.69 -27.78 -2.07
N LEU A 371 -95.74 -28.55 -1.55
CA LEU A 371 -95.99 -29.62 -0.60
C LEU A 371 -96.49 -29.07 0.75
N GLN A 372 -95.91 -27.97 1.24
CA GLN A 372 -96.37 -27.30 2.46
C GLN A 372 -97.82 -26.80 2.32
N LYS A 373 -98.18 -26.18 1.19
CA LYS A 373 -99.57 -25.77 0.88
C LYS A 373 -100.52 -26.97 0.81
N SER A 374 -100.07 -28.09 0.24
CA SER A 374 -100.87 -29.31 0.17
C SER A 374 -101.07 -29.93 1.57
N LEU A 375 -100.01 -29.94 2.39
CA LEU A 375 -100.06 -30.45 3.76
C LEU A 375 -100.98 -29.60 4.64
N SER A 376 -100.93 -28.26 4.52
CA SER A 376 -101.84 -27.38 5.25
C SER A 376 -103.30 -27.60 4.83
N ALA A 377 -103.56 -27.76 3.53
CA ALA A 377 -104.89 -28.12 3.04
C ALA A 377 -105.39 -29.47 3.57
N VAL A 378 -104.51 -30.48 3.65
CA VAL A 378 -104.84 -31.79 4.25
C VAL A 378 -105.09 -31.67 5.75
N ARG A 379 -104.29 -30.88 6.48
CA ARG A 379 -104.52 -30.60 7.91
C ARG A 379 -105.88 -29.96 8.14
N VAL A 380 -106.23 -28.93 7.38
CA VAL A 380 -107.55 -28.28 7.47
C VAL A 380 -108.68 -29.26 7.16
N LYS A 381 -108.54 -30.09 6.11
CA LYS A 381 -109.55 -31.11 5.78
C LYS A 381 -109.68 -32.18 6.87
N ARG A 382 -108.57 -32.56 7.51
CA ARG A 382 -108.57 -33.51 8.63
C ARG A 382 -109.23 -32.90 9.86
N GLU A 383 -108.89 -31.66 10.22
CA GLU A 383 -109.50 -30.93 11.33
C GLU A 383 -111.00 -30.74 11.11
N GLN A 384 -111.42 -30.41 9.89
CA GLN A 384 -112.84 -30.39 9.52
C GLN A 384 -113.47 -31.77 9.72
N ARG A 385 -112.89 -32.85 9.20
CA ARG A 385 -113.45 -34.21 9.40
C ARG A 385 -113.56 -34.57 10.89
N GLU A 386 -112.51 -34.35 11.67
CA GLU A 386 -112.52 -34.58 13.12
C GLU A 386 -113.59 -33.73 13.81
N SER A 387 -113.77 -32.46 13.39
CA SER A 387 -114.85 -31.61 13.90
C SER A 387 -116.26 -32.09 13.52
N HIS A 388 -116.46 -32.66 12.33
CA HIS A 388 -117.78 -33.19 11.91
C HIS A 388 -118.12 -34.54 12.56
N LEU A 389 -117.10 -35.29 12.99
CA LEU A 389 -117.26 -36.55 13.71
C LEU A 389 -117.48 -36.33 15.21
N ARG A 390 -117.20 -35.13 15.74
CA ARG A 390 -117.45 -34.79 17.13
C ARG A 390 -118.95 -34.71 17.40
N ARG A 391 -119.46 -35.62 18.23
CA ARG A 391 -120.84 -35.61 18.72
C ARG A 391 -120.79 -35.40 20.22
N SER A 392 -121.00 -34.16 20.65
CA SER A 392 -121.23 -33.86 22.06
C SER A 392 -122.72 -34.00 22.36
N ILE A 393 -123.07 -34.78 23.36
CA ILE A 393 -124.46 -34.94 23.78
C ILE A 393 -124.73 -33.97 24.91
N VAL A 394 -125.89 -33.34 24.89
CA VAL A 394 -126.31 -32.38 25.91
C VAL A 394 -127.63 -32.86 26.48
N VAL A 395 -127.73 -32.89 27.80
CA VAL A 395 -128.93 -33.26 28.55
C VAL A 395 -129.61 -31.98 29.00
N ILE A 396 -130.93 -31.89 28.82
CA ILE A 396 -131.74 -30.72 29.18
C ILE A 396 -132.58 -31.07 30.41
N ASP A 397 -132.49 -30.25 31.47
CA ASP A 397 -133.33 -30.38 32.65
C ASP A 397 -134.80 -30.02 32.31
N PRO A 398 -135.78 -30.92 32.56
CA PRO A 398 -137.18 -30.71 32.16
C PRO A 398 -137.92 -29.63 32.97
N THR A 399 -137.41 -29.24 34.14
CA THR A 399 -138.04 -28.20 34.97
C THR A 399 -137.46 -26.81 34.73
N THR A 400 -136.16 -26.74 34.41
CA THR A 400 -135.43 -25.47 34.24
C THR A 400 -135.04 -25.14 32.79
N GLY A 401 -135.06 -26.13 31.89
CA GLY A 401 -134.68 -25.98 30.49
C GLY A 401 -133.17 -25.82 30.25
N LYS A 402 -132.32 -26.03 31.26
CA LYS A 402 -130.87 -25.80 31.15
C LYS A 402 -130.16 -26.99 30.49
N GLU A 403 -129.32 -26.68 29.50
CA GLU A 403 -128.41 -27.60 28.82
C GLU A 403 -127.16 -27.90 29.67
N MET A 404 -126.82 -29.18 29.84
CA MET A 404 -125.64 -29.62 30.58
C MET A 404 -125.07 -30.93 30.05
N ARG A 405 -123.83 -31.24 30.42
CA ARG A 405 -123.19 -32.49 29.98
C ARG A 405 -123.83 -33.70 30.69
N PRO A 406 -123.82 -34.90 30.07
CA PRO A 406 -124.33 -36.11 30.70
C PRO A 406 -123.78 -36.38 32.10
N GLU A 407 -122.51 -36.04 32.35
CA GLU A 407 -121.87 -36.19 33.68
C GLU A 407 -122.52 -35.29 34.75
N GLU A 408 -122.87 -34.06 34.38
CA GLU A 408 -123.51 -33.10 35.29
C GLU A 408 -124.97 -33.49 35.56
N ALA A 409 -125.68 -33.98 34.54
CA ALA A 409 -127.04 -34.48 34.67
C ALA A 409 -127.14 -35.71 35.59
N TYR A 410 -126.18 -36.63 35.53
CA TYR A 410 -126.12 -37.79 36.44
C TYR A 410 -125.90 -37.38 37.89
N LYS A 411 -124.99 -36.42 38.15
CA LYS A 411 -124.72 -35.92 39.50
C LYS A 411 -125.94 -35.26 40.14
N LEU A 412 -126.80 -34.62 39.34
CA LEU A 412 -128.07 -34.03 39.79
C LEU A 412 -129.21 -35.04 39.93
N GLY A 413 -128.97 -36.32 39.60
CA GLY A 413 -129.97 -37.39 39.68
C GLY A 413 -131.04 -37.32 38.59
N LEU A 414 -130.85 -36.50 37.54
CA LEU A 414 -131.80 -36.35 36.44
C LEU A 414 -131.81 -37.56 35.50
N ILE A 415 -130.70 -38.30 35.45
CA ILE A 415 -130.54 -39.54 34.71
C ILE A 415 -129.92 -40.61 35.61
N ASP A 416 -130.24 -41.87 35.37
CA ASP A 416 -129.64 -42.99 36.09
C ASP A 416 -128.24 -43.33 35.54
N TRP A 417 -127.46 -44.12 36.29
CA TRP A 417 -126.09 -44.48 35.90
C TRP A 417 -126.06 -45.22 34.56
N LYS A 418 -127.08 -46.05 34.30
CA LYS A 418 -127.18 -46.81 33.05
C LYS A 418 -127.37 -45.87 31.85
N MET A 419 -128.19 -44.83 31.99
CA MET A 419 -128.37 -43.81 30.97
C MET A 419 -127.12 -42.93 30.82
N PHE A 420 -126.43 -42.56 31.90
CA PHE A 420 -125.16 -41.83 31.82
C PHE A 420 -124.10 -42.59 31.00
N VAL A 421 -123.87 -43.87 31.30
CA VAL A 421 -122.92 -44.71 30.56
C VAL A 421 -123.33 -44.84 29.09
N ASN A 422 -124.63 -44.95 28.81
CA ASN A 422 -125.13 -45.00 27.44
C ASN A 422 -124.88 -43.68 26.70
N LEU A 423 -125.17 -42.52 27.30
CA LEU A 423 -124.92 -41.21 26.69
C LEU A 423 -123.41 -40.98 26.48
N GLN A 424 -122.56 -41.33 27.46
CA GLN A 424 -121.11 -41.22 27.32
C GLN A 424 -120.57 -42.13 26.20
N SER A 425 -121.13 -43.33 26.02
CA SER A 425 -120.75 -44.23 24.93
C SER A 425 -121.16 -43.73 23.53
N GLN A 426 -122.07 -42.75 23.47
CA GLN A 426 -122.55 -42.14 22.24
C GLN A 426 -121.85 -40.80 21.93
N GLU A 427 -121.06 -40.26 22.85
CA GLU A 427 -120.16 -39.14 22.56
C GLU A 427 -118.94 -39.64 21.76
N CYS A 428 -118.55 -38.88 20.73
CA CYS A 428 -117.40 -39.18 19.86
C CYS A 428 -116.57 -37.92 19.60
#